data_AF-A0A969REG3-F1
#
_entry.id   AF-A0A969REG3-F1
#
_cell.length_a   1.000
_cell.length_b   1.000
_cell.length_c   1.000
_cell.angle_alpha   90.00
_cell.angle_beta   90.00
_cell.angle_gamma   90.00
#
_symmetry.space_group_name_H-M   'P 1'
#
loop_
_entity.id
_entity.type
_entity.pdbx_description
1 polymer ?
#
loop_
_entity_poly.entity_id
_entity_poly.type
_entity_poly.pdbx_seq_one_letter_code
_entity_poly.pdbx_strand_id
1 'polypeptide(L)'
;MYVNELLSQYAAGMRDFQEAALVGVNLSGKDLRGIDLRRANLSHAILRGADLSSANLREANLSHADLSQATLVEINLICADLSQANLYEADMSRAGLRGTRLISANLNRVNLLDAHLGEVNLSKANLREANLNNASLHRAKMIGTDLTRAILEGANLSNAILTGAILEGASLVDAAAHGASLEEADLREADLSRARLIGANLINANLGRINSRGVNLSWTSLRGANLRRANLYRANLSWANLSEADLSEAVLISANINQVNFHNADLSGAIMPSGVTHE
;
A
#
# COMPACT_ATOMS: atom_id res chain seq x y z
N MET A 1 -9.73 33.68 -3.76
CA MET A 1 -11.17 33.62 -4.07
C MET A 1 -11.92 33.29 -2.78
N TYR A 2 -13.08 33.91 -2.53
CA TYR A 2 -13.85 33.59 -1.31
C TYR A 2 -14.70 32.33 -1.52
N VAL A 3 -14.97 31.57 -0.44
CA VAL A 3 -15.77 30.34 -0.51
C VAL A 3 -17.15 30.57 -1.11
N ASN A 4 -17.84 31.64 -0.71
CA ASN A 4 -19.18 31.95 -1.21
C ASN A 4 -19.18 32.27 -2.70
N GLU A 5 -18.11 32.91 -3.19
CA GLU A 5 -17.93 33.20 -4.60
C GLU A 5 -17.74 31.91 -5.41
N LEU A 6 -16.86 31.01 -4.95
CA LEU A 6 -16.67 29.68 -5.56
C LEU A 6 -18.01 28.93 -5.62
N LEU A 7 -18.72 28.83 -4.50
CA LEU A 7 -19.96 28.07 -4.42
C LEU A 7 -21.06 28.68 -5.31
N SER A 8 -21.14 30.02 -5.39
CA SER A 8 -22.10 30.69 -6.28
C SER A 8 -21.79 30.45 -7.75
N GLN A 9 -20.52 30.54 -8.15
CA GLN A 9 -20.09 30.27 -9.53
C GLN A 9 -20.29 28.79 -9.89
N TYR A 10 -19.97 27.88 -8.97
CA TYR A 10 -20.16 26.45 -9.15
C TYR A 10 -21.65 26.08 -9.32
N ALA A 11 -22.52 26.68 -8.49
CA ALA A 11 -23.97 26.52 -8.60
C ALA A 11 -24.53 27.09 -9.92
N ALA A 12 -23.88 28.12 -10.49
CA ALA A 12 -24.20 28.66 -11.81
C ALA A 12 -23.69 27.79 -12.98
N GLY A 13 -23.07 26.63 -12.69
CA GLY A 13 -22.58 25.68 -13.69
C GLY A 13 -21.11 25.86 -14.06
N MET A 14 -20.39 26.82 -13.46
CA MET A 14 -18.95 26.94 -13.64
C MET A 14 -18.26 25.72 -13.02
N ARG A 15 -17.25 25.19 -13.71
CA ARG A 15 -16.41 24.09 -13.21
C ARG A 15 -14.93 24.42 -13.18
N ASP A 16 -14.50 25.40 -13.97
CA ASP A 16 -13.11 25.81 -14.06
C ASP A 16 -12.75 26.75 -12.90
N PHE A 17 -11.98 26.23 -11.94
CA PHE A 17 -11.41 26.94 -10.81
C PHE A 17 -9.91 26.63 -10.68
N GLN A 18 -9.23 26.45 -11.82
CA GLN A 18 -7.80 26.19 -11.86
C GLN A 18 -7.01 27.29 -11.14
N GLU A 19 -5.90 26.91 -10.50
CA GLU A 19 -4.99 27.83 -9.79
C GLU A 19 -5.65 28.63 -8.65
N ALA A 20 -6.88 28.30 -8.26
CA ALA A 20 -7.60 29.00 -7.21
C ALA A 20 -6.84 28.96 -5.87
N ALA A 21 -6.71 30.13 -5.23
CA ALA A 21 -6.22 30.25 -3.86
C ALA A 21 -7.38 29.99 -2.89
N LEU A 22 -7.37 28.79 -2.30
CA LEU A 22 -8.39 28.21 -1.42
C LEU A 22 -7.76 27.69 -0.11
N VAL A 23 -6.72 28.37 0.37
CA VAL A 23 -6.04 27.98 1.61
C VAL A 23 -7.01 28.08 2.79
N GLY A 24 -7.10 27.03 3.60
CA GLY A 24 -7.89 27.03 4.83
C GLY A 24 -9.41 27.13 4.64
N VAL A 25 -9.92 27.02 3.41
CA VAL A 25 -11.35 27.16 3.16
C VAL A 25 -12.15 26.01 3.77
N ASN A 26 -13.37 26.30 4.22
CA ASN A 26 -14.30 25.27 4.66
C ASN A 26 -15.31 24.94 3.55
N LEU A 27 -15.16 23.73 3.00
CA LEU A 27 -16.00 23.13 1.97
C LEU A 27 -16.60 21.79 2.47
N SER A 28 -16.73 21.63 3.79
CA SER A 28 -17.28 20.41 4.41
C SER A 28 -18.67 20.08 3.85
N GLY A 29 -18.88 18.81 3.49
CA GLY A 29 -20.17 18.30 3.01
C GLY A 29 -20.67 18.91 1.70
N LYS A 30 -19.83 19.62 0.94
CA LYS A 30 -20.23 20.24 -0.32
C LYS A 30 -20.16 19.25 -1.47
N ASP A 31 -21.14 19.33 -2.37
CA ASP A 31 -21.09 18.69 -3.68
C ASP A 31 -20.24 19.53 -4.63
N LEU A 32 -19.09 19.00 -5.00
CA LEU A 32 -18.08 19.59 -5.89
C LEU A 32 -17.70 18.58 -6.99
N ARG A 33 -18.62 17.69 -7.36
CA ARG A 33 -18.39 16.67 -8.39
C ARG A 33 -17.97 17.26 -9.73
N GLY A 34 -16.90 16.72 -10.29
CA GLY A 34 -16.35 17.17 -11.57
C GLY A 34 -15.80 18.60 -11.56
N ILE A 35 -15.57 19.21 -10.39
CA ILE A 35 -14.90 20.51 -10.32
C ILE A 35 -13.47 20.38 -10.86
N ASP A 36 -13.01 21.39 -11.59
CA ASP A 36 -11.63 21.51 -12.05
C ASP A 36 -10.87 22.47 -11.13
N LEU A 37 -9.99 21.91 -10.32
CA LEU A 37 -9.13 22.58 -9.35
C LEU A 37 -7.65 22.29 -9.67
N ARG A 38 -7.29 22.05 -10.94
CA ARG A 38 -5.89 21.81 -11.30
C ARG A 38 -5.02 22.94 -10.79
N ARG A 39 -3.88 22.59 -10.17
CA ARG A 39 -2.89 23.54 -9.62
C ARG A 39 -3.45 24.50 -8.56
N ALA A 40 -4.67 24.29 -8.08
CA ALA A 40 -5.24 25.09 -7.00
C ALA A 40 -4.48 24.84 -5.68
N ASN A 41 -4.51 25.82 -4.80
CA ASN A 41 -3.96 25.70 -3.45
C ASN A 41 -5.10 25.54 -2.44
N LEU A 42 -5.35 24.29 -2.03
CA LEU A 42 -6.27 23.87 -0.98
C LEU A 42 -5.53 23.43 0.30
N SER A 43 -4.29 23.91 0.52
CA SER A 43 -3.59 23.58 1.77
C SER A 43 -4.42 24.00 2.98
N HIS A 44 -4.45 23.15 4.00
CA HIS A 44 -5.27 23.32 5.20
C HIS A 44 -6.80 23.42 4.97
N ALA A 45 -7.31 23.16 3.76
CA ALA A 45 -8.75 23.20 3.52
C ALA A 45 -9.49 22.11 4.31
N ILE A 46 -10.71 22.41 4.71
CA ILE A 46 -11.61 21.48 5.39
C ILE A 46 -12.64 20.98 4.36
N LEU A 47 -12.46 19.75 3.90
CA LEU A 47 -13.23 19.06 2.88
C LEU A 47 -13.93 17.81 3.45
N ARG A 48 -14.10 17.73 4.78
CA ARG A 48 -14.71 16.59 5.46
C ARG A 48 -16.08 16.27 4.88
N GLY A 49 -16.27 15.04 4.44
CA GLY A 49 -17.54 14.58 3.85
C GLY A 49 -17.93 15.27 2.54
N ALA A 50 -17.04 16.05 1.91
CA ALA A 50 -17.32 16.65 0.60
C ALA A 50 -17.36 15.56 -0.49
N ASP A 51 -18.16 15.79 -1.53
CA ASP A 51 -18.18 14.94 -2.72
C ASP A 51 -17.38 15.61 -3.84
N LEU A 52 -16.20 15.07 -4.11
CA LEU A 52 -15.28 15.47 -5.18
C LEU A 52 -15.19 14.36 -6.24
N SER A 53 -16.23 13.53 -6.39
CA SER A 53 -16.22 12.47 -7.40
C SER A 53 -15.94 13.04 -8.79
N SER A 54 -15.03 12.39 -9.52
CA SER A 54 -14.55 12.80 -10.84
C SER A 54 -13.94 14.22 -10.91
N ALA A 55 -13.63 14.85 -9.78
CA ALA A 55 -12.96 16.16 -9.77
C ALA A 55 -11.52 16.06 -10.28
N ASN A 56 -11.01 17.15 -10.84
CA ASN A 56 -9.64 17.24 -11.34
C ASN A 56 -8.79 18.14 -10.44
N LEU A 57 -7.92 17.53 -9.65
CA LEU A 57 -6.98 18.18 -8.74
C LEU A 57 -5.52 17.88 -9.13
N ARG A 58 -5.26 17.65 -10.42
CA ARG A 58 -3.89 17.43 -10.92
C ARG A 58 -2.98 18.58 -10.48
N GLU A 59 -1.82 18.25 -9.94
CA GLU A 59 -0.82 19.22 -9.43
C GLU A 59 -1.34 20.19 -8.34
N ALA A 60 -2.51 19.93 -7.75
CA ALA A 60 -3.03 20.77 -6.67
C ALA A 60 -2.25 20.55 -5.36
N ASN A 61 -2.21 21.57 -4.51
CA ASN A 61 -1.69 21.46 -3.15
C ASN A 61 -2.85 21.26 -2.17
N LEU A 62 -2.95 20.08 -1.57
CA LEU A 62 -3.86 19.73 -0.47
C LEU A 62 -3.10 19.33 0.80
N SER A 63 -1.85 19.77 0.95
CA SER A 63 -1.08 19.49 2.17
C SER A 63 -1.86 19.95 3.41
N HIS A 64 -1.87 19.11 4.44
CA HIS A 64 -2.62 19.33 5.68
C HIS A 64 -4.15 19.50 5.54
N ALA A 65 -4.75 19.21 4.38
CA ALA A 65 -6.20 19.28 4.22
C ALA A 65 -6.91 18.15 4.98
N ASP A 66 -8.13 18.43 5.45
CA ASP A 66 -9.01 17.41 6.05
C ASP A 66 -10.03 16.93 5.02
N LEU A 67 -9.78 15.76 4.44
CA LEU A 67 -10.62 15.04 3.49
C LEU A 67 -11.28 13.82 4.14
N SER A 68 -11.37 13.77 5.48
CA SER A 68 -11.97 12.63 6.17
C SER A 68 -13.40 12.39 5.70
N GLN A 69 -13.74 11.12 5.46
CA GLN A 69 -15.06 10.68 4.99
C GLN A 69 -15.52 11.33 3.67
N ALA A 70 -14.63 11.97 2.91
CA ALA A 70 -14.95 12.55 1.61
C ALA A 70 -15.18 11.45 0.55
N THR A 71 -16.06 11.72 -0.41
CA THR A 71 -16.25 10.88 -1.60
C THR A 71 -15.35 11.41 -2.71
N LEU A 72 -14.31 10.66 -3.05
CA LEU A 72 -13.25 11.01 -4.01
C LEU A 72 -13.17 9.96 -5.13
N VAL A 73 -14.31 9.34 -5.47
CA VAL A 73 -14.39 8.28 -6.48
C VAL A 73 -13.96 8.82 -7.84
N GLU A 74 -13.06 8.11 -8.53
CA GLU A 74 -12.51 8.52 -9.84
C GLU A 74 -11.87 9.92 -9.85
N ILE A 75 -11.47 10.46 -8.69
CA ILE A 75 -10.77 11.75 -8.61
C ILE A 75 -9.41 11.68 -9.31
N ASN A 76 -9.00 12.78 -9.97
CA ASN A 76 -7.66 12.90 -10.54
C ASN A 76 -6.77 13.74 -9.63
N LEU A 77 -5.83 13.09 -8.94
CA LEU A 77 -4.84 13.68 -8.02
C LEU A 77 -3.41 13.49 -8.54
N ILE A 78 -3.21 13.23 -9.84
CA ILE A 78 -1.89 13.01 -10.43
C ILE A 78 -0.96 14.18 -10.09
N CYS A 79 0.21 13.87 -9.54
CA CYS A 79 1.23 14.83 -9.08
C CYS A 79 0.73 15.86 -8.04
N ALA A 80 -0.41 15.65 -7.38
CA ALA A 80 -0.87 16.50 -6.29
C ALA A 80 -0.03 16.29 -5.01
N ASP A 81 -0.03 17.27 -4.12
CA ASP A 81 0.55 17.15 -2.78
C ASP A 81 -0.55 17.01 -1.72
N LEU A 82 -0.66 15.84 -1.10
CA LEU A 82 -1.51 15.51 0.04
C LEU A 82 -0.67 15.15 1.28
N SER A 83 0.56 15.65 1.37
CA SER A 83 1.42 15.40 2.53
C SER A 83 0.71 15.86 3.81
N GLN A 84 0.68 14.99 4.82
CA GLN A 84 0.01 15.23 6.10
C GLN A 84 -1.51 15.51 6.01
N ALA A 85 -2.15 15.19 4.88
CA ALA A 85 -3.61 15.29 4.78
C ALA A 85 -4.29 14.19 5.60
N ASN A 86 -5.52 14.45 6.03
CA ASN A 86 -6.39 13.47 6.67
C ASN A 86 -7.39 12.91 5.66
N LEU A 87 -7.28 11.62 5.34
CA LEU A 87 -8.12 10.85 4.42
C LEU A 87 -8.82 9.70 5.14
N TYR A 88 -8.96 9.78 6.46
CA TYR A 88 -9.63 8.78 7.28
C TYR A 88 -11.01 8.44 6.70
N GLU A 89 -11.26 7.17 6.40
CA GLU A 89 -12.51 6.65 5.82
C GLU A 89 -12.96 7.34 4.51
N ALA A 90 -12.06 8.00 3.77
CA ALA A 90 -12.40 8.55 2.46
C ALA A 90 -12.60 7.44 1.42
N ASP A 91 -13.53 7.64 0.48
CA ASP A 91 -13.68 6.75 -0.67
C ASP A 91 -12.89 7.27 -1.86
N MET A 92 -11.74 6.66 -2.13
CA MET A 92 -10.84 6.96 -3.26
C MET A 92 -10.83 5.83 -4.29
N SER A 93 -11.92 5.05 -4.40
CA SER A 93 -12.00 3.99 -5.40
C SER A 93 -11.78 4.53 -6.80
N ARG A 94 -10.94 3.84 -7.58
CA ARG A 94 -10.52 4.21 -8.94
C ARG A 94 -9.84 5.57 -9.06
N ALA A 95 -9.35 6.15 -7.96
CA ALA A 95 -8.65 7.43 -7.99
C ALA A 95 -7.35 7.36 -8.81
N GLY A 96 -7.05 8.42 -9.55
CA GLY A 96 -5.78 8.62 -10.23
C GLY A 96 -4.76 9.29 -9.31
N LEU A 97 -3.81 8.52 -8.77
CA LEU A 97 -2.84 8.94 -7.74
C LEU A 97 -1.38 8.82 -8.21
N ARG A 98 -1.15 8.77 -9.53
CA ARG A 98 0.21 8.60 -10.07
C ARG A 98 1.10 9.77 -9.66
N GLY A 99 2.25 9.48 -9.06
CA GLY A 99 3.22 10.49 -8.62
C GLY A 99 2.74 11.41 -7.49
N THR A 100 1.58 11.12 -6.89
CA THR A 100 1.03 11.91 -5.79
C THR A 100 1.90 11.79 -4.53
N ARG A 101 2.01 12.87 -3.76
CA ARG A 101 2.70 12.87 -2.46
C ARG A 101 1.68 12.68 -1.35
N LEU A 102 1.78 11.60 -0.60
CA LEU A 102 0.95 11.26 0.56
C LEU A 102 1.83 11.02 1.80
N ILE A 103 2.94 11.75 1.90
CA ILE A 103 3.93 11.56 2.96
C ILE A 103 3.28 11.88 4.30
N SER A 104 3.34 10.92 5.24
CA SER A 104 2.75 11.06 6.58
C SER A 104 1.24 11.41 6.58
N ALA A 105 0.52 11.11 5.50
CA ALA A 105 -0.92 11.27 5.44
C ALA A 105 -1.62 10.18 6.28
N ASN A 106 -2.79 10.51 6.82
CA ASN A 106 -3.66 9.56 7.49
C ASN A 106 -4.66 8.97 6.49
N LEU A 107 -4.44 7.75 6.04
CA LEU A 107 -5.31 6.99 5.14
C LEU A 107 -5.93 5.76 5.86
N ASN A 108 -6.07 5.81 7.19
CA ASN A 108 -6.69 4.72 7.92
C ASN A 108 -8.11 4.47 7.40
N ARG A 109 -8.42 3.21 7.08
CA ARG A 109 -9.70 2.75 6.50
C ARG A 109 -10.09 3.42 5.17
N VAL A 110 -9.14 4.01 4.44
CA VAL A 110 -9.42 4.54 3.11
C VAL A 110 -9.84 3.41 2.15
N ASN A 111 -10.76 3.68 1.25
CA ASN A 111 -11.05 2.80 0.13
C ASN A 111 -10.24 3.23 -1.10
N LEU A 112 -9.31 2.41 -1.55
CA LEU A 112 -8.45 2.57 -2.73
C LEU A 112 -8.64 1.42 -3.73
N LEU A 113 -9.81 0.77 -3.71
CA LEU A 113 -10.19 -0.27 -4.68
C LEU A 113 -9.93 0.20 -6.12
N ASP A 114 -9.19 -0.60 -6.89
CA ASP A 114 -8.83 -0.34 -8.30
C ASP A 114 -8.10 1.01 -8.53
N ALA A 115 -7.53 1.65 -7.49
CA ALA A 115 -6.87 2.95 -7.64
C ALA A 115 -5.51 2.84 -8.35
N HIS A 116 -5.13 3.92 -9.05
CA HIS A 116 -3.88 4.01 -9.82
C HIS A 116 -2.81 4.77 -9.03
N LEU A 117 -2.02 4.06 -8.22
CA LEU A 117 -0.99 4.60 -7.32
C LEU A 117 0.45 4.44 -7.86
N GLY A 118 0.65 4.34 -9.18
CA GLY A 118 1.99 4.19 -9.76
C GLY A 118 2.92 5.33 -9.34
N GLU A 119 4.14 5.02 -8.90
CA GLU A 119 5.13 6.04 -8.51
C GLU A 119 4.67 6.97 -7.35
N VAL A 120 3.61 6.60 -6.61
CA VAL A 120 3.13 7.37 -5.45
C VAL A 120 4.16 7.39 -4.32
N ASN A 121 4.18 8.45 -3.51
CA ASN A 121 4.98 8.48 -2.28
C ASN A 121 4.09 8.44 -1.03
N LEU A 122 4.01 7.26 -0.42
CA LEU A 122 3.28 6.94 0.82
C LEU A 122 4.22 6.83 2.03
N SER A 123 5.44 7.35 1.96
CA SER A 123 6.41 7.21 3.05
C SER A 123 5.82 7.68 4.38
N LYS A 124 5.88 6.82 5.41
CA LYS A 124 5.32 7.06 6.75
C LYS A 124 3.81 7.32 6.81
N ALA A 125 3.08 7.03 5.73
CA ALA A 125 1.62 7.14 5.74
C ALA A 125 0.99 6.04 6.60
N ASN A 126 -0.19 6.34 7.16
CA ASN A 126 -1.00 5.37 7.89
C ASN A 126 -2.08 4.82 6.95
N LEU A 127 -1.95 3.58 6.51
CA LEU A 127 -2.89 2.82 5.65
C LEU A 127 -3.51 1.64 6.41
N ARG A 128 -3.56 1.69 7.74
CA ARG A 128 -4.16 0.63 8.56
C ARG A 128 -5.59 0.35 8.11
N GLU A 129 -5.95 -0.91 7.97
CA GLU A 129 -7.30 -1.36 7.57
C GLU A 129 -7.79 -0.75 6.23
N ALA A 130 -6.88 -0.23 5.38
CA ALA A 130 -7.24 0.30 4.07
C ALA A 130 -7.59 -0.82 3.08
N ASN A 131 -8.52 -0.55 2.17
CA ASN A 131 -8.82 -1.43 1.04
C ASN A 131 -8.02 -1.00 -0.19
N LEU A 132 -7.04 -1.80 -0.60
CA LEU A 132 -6.16 -1.61 -1.75
C LEU A 132 -6.35 -2.74 -2.79
N ASN A 133 -7.49 -3.42 -2.78
CA ASN A 133 -7.77 -4.49 -3.73
C ASN A 133 -7.57 -4.01 -5.17
N ASN A 134 -6.82 -4.80 -5.94
CA ASN A 134 -6.42 -4.55 -7.33
C ASN A 134 -5.71 -3.20 -7.57
N ALA A 135 -5.27 -2.50 -6.52
CA ALA A 135 -4.61 -1.22 -6.68
C ALA A 135 -3.26 -1.36 -7.40
N SER A 136 -2.94 -0.40 -8.25
CA SER A 136 -1.68 -0.38 -8.99
C SER A 136 -0.63 0.47 -8.26
N LEU A 137 0.23 -0.18 -7.47
CA LEU A 137 1.30 0.41 -6.65
C LEU A 137 2.70 0.20 -7.25
N HIS A 138 2.80 -0.03 -8.57
CA HIS A 138 4.09 -0.28 -9.20
C HIS A 138 5.04 0.91 -8.98
N ARG A 139 6.27 0.63 -8.55
CA ARG A 139 7.28 1.65 -8.20
C ARG A 139 6.84 2.64 -7.10
N ALA A 140 5.82 2.31 -6.30
CA ALA A 140 5.44 3.14 -5.16
C ALA A 140 6.54 3.19 -4.10
N LYS A 141 6.69 4.35 -3.45
CA LYS A 141 7.56 4.52 -2.28
C LYS A 141 6.73 4.45 -1.01
N MET A 142 6.92 3.40 -0.22
CA MET A 142 6.14 3.04 0.97
C MET A 142 7.06 2.80 2.19
N ILE A 143 8.13 3.58 2.31
CA ILE A 143 9.11 3.43 3.40
C ILE A 143 8.45 3.76 4.73
N GLY A 144 8.47 2.81 5.67
CA GLY A 144 7.86 2.96 6.99
C GLY A 144 6.35 3.19 6.97
N THR A 145 5.66 2.79 5.90
CA THR A 145 4.20 2.89 5.81
C THR A 145 3.55 1.84 6.72
N ASP A 146 2.50 2.23 7.46
CA ASP A 146 1.70 1.28 8.25
C ASP A 146 0.54 0.74 7.41
N LEU A 147 0.64 -0.51 6.99
CA LEU A 147 -0.35 -1.30 6.26
C LEU A 147 -1.00 -2.37 7.17
N THR A 148 -0.94 -2.23 8.49
CA THR A 148 -1.49 -3.23 9.42
C THR A 148 -2.94 -3.54 9.05
N ARG A 149 -3.23 -4.83 8.81
CA ARG A 149 -4.55 -5.34 8.42
C ARG A 149 -5.15 -4.69 7.15
N ALA A 150 -4.32 -4.08 6.30
CA ALA A 150 -4.75 -3.62 4.99
C ALA A 150 -5.07 -4.80 4.06
N ILE A 151 -5.95 -4.58 3.09
CA ILE A 151 -6.36 -5.59 2.12
C ILE A 151 -5.75 -5.21 0.77
N LEU A 152 -4.76 -5.95 0.30
CA LEU A 152 -4.02 -5.73 -0.94
C LEU A 152 -4.22 -6.90 -1.92
N GLU A 153 -5.40 -7.51 -1.94
CA GLU A 153 -5.64 -8.68 -2.79
C GLU A 153 -5.56 -8.31 -4.26
N GLY A 154 -4.76 -9.06 -5.03
CA GLY A 154 -4.49 -8.77 -6.44
C GLY A 154 -3.72 -7.46 -6.71
N ALA A 155 -3.27 -6.73 -5.68
CA ALA A 155 -2.56 -5.47 -5.87
C ALA A 155 -1.22 -5.67 -6.59
N ASN A 156 -0.82 -4.68 -7.40
CA ASN A 156 0.47 -4.68 -8.09
C ASN A 156 1.49 -3.81 -7.35
N LEU A 157 2.36 -4.44 -6.59
CA LEU A 157 3.49 -3.87 -5.84
C LEU A 157 4.84 -4.03 -6.57
N SER A 158 4.83 -4.32 -7.88
CA SER A 158 6.08 -4.63 -8.60
C SER A 158 7.06 -3.46 -8.53
N ASN A 159 8.29 -3.74 -8.09
CA ASN A 159 9.35 -2.76 -7.83
C ASN A 159 8.99 -1.66 -6.81
N ALA A 160 8.01 -1.88 -5.94
CA ALA A 160 7.70 -0.97 -4.85
C ALA A 160 8.80 -1.01 -3.76
N ILE A 161 8.97 0.09 -3.04
CA ILE A 161 9.95 0.23 -1.95
C ILE A 161 9.18 0.26 -0.63
N LEU A 162 9.13 -0.86 0.07
CA LEU A 162 8.46 -1.09 1.36
C LEU A 162 9.44 -1.29 2.52
N THR A 163 10.66 -0.74 2.43
CA THR A 163 11.65 -0.85 3.51
C THR A 163 11.07 -0.39 4.84
N GLY A 164 11.12 -1.25 5.86
CA GLY A 164 10.58 -1.00 7.19
C GLY A 164 9.06 -0.79 7.26
N ALA A 165 8.31 -1.16 6.22
CA ALA A 165 6.85 -1.08 6.25
C ALA A 165 6.24 -2.11 7.23
N ILE A 166 5.09 -1.78 7.81
CA ILE A 166 4.38 -2.66 8.74
C ILE A 166 3.17 -3.25 8.01
N LEU A 167 3.22 -4.52 7.69
CA LEU A 167 2.17 -5.31 7.03
C LEU A 167 1.56 -6.37 7.97
N GLU A 168 1.66 -6.18 9.29
CA GLU A 168 1.14 -7.14 10.28
C GLU A 168 -0.35 -7.45 10.01
N GLY A 169 -0.67 -8.72 9.79
CA GLY A 169 -2.03 -9.18 9.49
C GLY A 169 -2.63 -8.68 8.17
N ALA A 170 -1.83 -8.11 7.26
CA ALA A 170 -2.31 -7.66 5.96
C ALA A 170 -2.65 -8.85 5.04
N SER A 171 -3.65 -8.69 4.16
CA SER A 171 -3.95 -9.65 3.09
C SER A 171 -3.23 -9.22 1.82
N LEU A 172 -2.35 -10.05 1.27
CA LEU A 172 -1.69 -9.87 -0.02
C LEU A 172 -1.98 -11.05 -0.96
N VAL A 173 -3.15 -11.68 -0.79
CA VAL A 173 -3.54 -12.83 -1.61
C VAL A 173 -3.50 -12.44 -3.10
N ASP A 174 -2.85 -13.27 -3.91
CA ASP A 174 -2.66 -13.04 -5.36
C ASP A 174 -1.90 -11.74 -5.74
N ALA A 175 -1.34 -11.01 -4.77
CA ALA A 175 -0.60 -9.76 -5.04
C ALA A 175 0.68 -10.01 -5.86
N ALA A 176 1.05 -9.04 -6.68
CA ALA A 176 2.25 -9.07 -7.51
C ALA A 176 3.32 -8.12 -6.97
N ALA A 177 4.36 -8.64 -6.31
CA ALA A 177 5.45 -7.88 -5.70
C ALA A 177 6.83 -8.25 -6.28
N HIS A 178 6.91 -8.47 -7.59
CA HIS A 178 8.16 -8.81 -8.28
C HIS A 178 9.19 -7.69 -8.08
N GLY A 179 10.40 -8.06 -7.64
CA GLY A 179 11.49 -7.10 -7.41
C GLY A 179 11.19 -6.03 -6.36
N ALA A 180 10.16 -6.20 -5.52
CA ALA A 180 9.87 -5.26 -4.44
C ALA A 180 10.95 -5.32 -3.36
N SER A 181 11.23 -4.19 -2.70
CA SER A 181 12.09 -4.14 -1.54
C SER A 181 11.24 -4.13 -0.26
N LEU A 182 11.31 -5.20 0.51
CA LEU A 182 10.67 -5.40 1.81
C LEU A 182 11.72 -5.60 2.92
N GLU A 183 12.92 -5.04 2.73
CA GLU A 183 13.98 -5.09 3.75
C GLU A 183 13.47 -4.54 5.08
N GLU A 184 13.70 -5.29 6.17
CA GLU A 184 13.24 -4.97 7.53
C GLU A 184 11.72 -4.77 7.68
N ALA A 185 10.92 -5.17 6.69
CA ALA A 185 9.46 -5.07 6.78
C ALA A 185 8.90 -6.08 7.79
N ASP A 186 7.82 -5.70 8.48
CA ASP A 186 7.10 -6.56 9.40
C ASP A 186 5.86 -7.15 8.71
N LEU A 187 5.92 -8.41 8.33
CA LEU A 187 4.84 -9.17 7.69
C LEU A 187 4.23 -10.22 8.65
N ARG A 188 4.40 -10.08 9.97
CA ARG A 188 3.85 -11.06 10.92
C ARG A 188 2.36 -11.30 10.67
N GLU A 189 1.97 -12.56 10.66
CA GLU A 189 0.56 -12.99 10.50
C GLU A 189 -0.11 -12.52 9.18
N ALA A 190 0.65 -12.01 8.22
CA ALA A 190 0.13 -11.63 6.90
C ALA A 190 -0.26 -12.86 6.07
N ASP A 191 -1.24 -12.69 5.19
CA ASP A 191 -1.62 -13.69 4.19
C ASP A 191 -0.99 -13.37 2.84
N LEU A 192 0.05 -14.14 2.48
CA LEU A 192 0.76 -14.10 1.20
C LEU A 192 0.31 -15.25 0.27
N SER A 193 -0.85 -15.87 0.50
CA SER A 193 -1.32 -17.01 -0.30
C SER A 193 -1.34 -16.65 -1.78
N ARG A 194 -0.63 -17.45 -2.59
CA ARG A 194 -0.46 -17.25 -4.05
C ARG A 194 0.15 -15.90 -4.47
N ALA A 195 0.67 -15.11 -3.53
CA ALA A 195 1.40 -13.89 -3.86
C ALA A 195 2.67 -14.22 -4.66
N ARG A 196 3.07 -13.29 -5.54
CA ARG A 196 4.26 -13.42 -6.39
C ARG A 196 5.32 -12.41 -5.97
N LEU A 197 6.32 -12.87 -5.25
CA LEU A 197 7.44 -12.06 -4.74
C LEU A 197 8.75 -12.40 -5.46
N ILE A 198 8.70 -12.78 -6.73
CA ILE A 198 9.88 -13.24 -7.48
C ILE A 198 10.96 -12.15 -7.47
N GLY A 199 12.18 -12.50 -7.02
CA GLY A 199 13.30 -11.56 -6.95
C GLY A 199 13.16 -10.43 -5.92
N ALA A 200 12.18 -10.50 -5.01
CA ALA A 200 12.02 -9.51 -3.97
C ALA A 200 13.16 -9.58 -2.94
N ASN A 201 13.50 -8.41 -2.36
CA ASN A 201 14.44 -8.29 -1.25
C ASN A 201 13.66 -8.31 0.06
N LEU A 202 13.85 -9.34 0.88
CA LEU A 202 13.22 -9.56 2.19
C LEU A 202 14.30 -9.73 3.29
N ILE A 203 15.48 -9.14 3.10
CA ILE A 203 16.56 -9.19 4.09
C ILE A 203 16.05 -8.65 5.43
N ASN A 204 16.30 -9.41 6.50
CA ASN A 204 15.89 -9.09 7.87
C ASN A 204 14.37 -8.84 8.06
N ALA A 205 13.54 -9.22 7.09
CA ALA A 205 12.09 -9.07 7.20
C ALA A 205 11.53 -10.05 8.26
N ASN A 206 10.47 -9.65 8.93
CA ASN A 206 9.76 -10.50 9.87
C ASN A 206 8.54 -11.12 9.22
N LEU A 207 8.63 -12.39 8.85
CA LEU A 207 7.56 -13.20 8.28
C LEU A 207 7.05 -14.27 9.26
N GLY A 208 7.15 -14.02 10.56
CA GLY A 208 6.66 -14.96 11.58
C GLY A 208 5.17 -15.25 11.41
N ARG A 209 4.79 -16.53 11.40
CA ARG A 209 3.40 -17.00 11.29
C ARG A 209 2.63 -16.54 10.04
N ILE A 210 3.32 -16.16 8.96
CA ILE A 210 2.64 -15.88 7.69
C ILE A 210 1.84 -17.09 7.20
N ASN A 211 0.73 -16.82 6.51
CA ASN A 211 0.11 -17.79 5.63
C ASN A 211 0.65 -17.58 4.21
N SER A 212 1.46 -18.51 3.71
CA SER A 212 2.16 -18.37 2.43
C SER A 212 1.88 -19.55 1.51
N ARG A 213 0.65 -20.08 1.58
CA ARG A 213 0.25 -21.23 0.79
C ARG A 213 0.39 -20.94 -0.70
N GLY A 214 1.24 -21.71 -1.38
CA GLY A 214 1.48 -21.54 -2.82
C GLY A 214 2.14 -20.22 -3.21
N VAL A 215 2.75 -19.51 -2.27
CA VAL A 215 3.50 -18.27 -2.57
C VAL A 215 4.67 -18.58 -3.52
N ASN A 216 5.01 -17.63 -4.40
CA ASN A 216 6.22 -17.71 -5.20
C ASN A 216 7.28 -16.74 -4.67
N LEU A 217 8.25 -17.29 -3.96
CA LEU A 217 9.43 -16.63 -3.38
C LEU A 217 10.71 -16.98 -4.16
N SER A 218 10.61 -17.47 -5.41
CA SER A 218 11.80 -17.81 -6.18
C SER A 218 12.70 -16.60 -6.40
N TRP A 219 14.02 -16.82 -6.40
CA TRP A 219 15.05 -15.78 -6.55
C TRP A 219 15.04 -14.67 -5.47
N THR A 220 14.32 -14.85 -4.37
CA THR A 220 14.29 -13.85 -3.30
C THR A 220 15.56 -13.86 -2.46
N SER A 221 15.87 -12.71 -1.84
CA SER A 221 16.80 -12.67 -0.71
C SER A 221 16.01 -12.62 0.59
N LEU A 222 16.15 -13.65 1.42
CA LEU A 222 15.55 -13.81 2.74
C LEU A 222 16.66 -13.92 3.81
N ARG A 223 17.84 -13.33 3.56
CA ARG A 223 18.97 -13.42 4.50
C ARG A 223 18.57 -12.80 5.84
N GLY A 224 18.77 -13.54 6.93
CA GLY A 224 18.42 -13.08 8.28
C GLY A 224 16.92 -12.90 8.53
N ALA A 225 16.05 -13.32 7.61
CA ALA A 225 14.61 -13.18 7.77
C ALA A 225 14.07 -14.11 8.88
N ASN A 226 13.07 -13.64 9.61
CA ASN A 226 12.35 -14.46 10.58
C ASN A 226 11.15 -15.12 9.89
N LEU A 227 11.17 -16.43 9.76
CA LEU A 227 10.11 -17.28 9.20
C LEU A 227 9.58 -18.27 10.26
N ARG A 228 9.80 -17.99 11.55
CA ARG A 228 9.36 -18.85 12.64
C ARG A 228 7.87 -19.13 12.55
N ARG A 229 7.50 -20.41 12.54
CA ARG A 229 6.11 -20.89 12.39
C ARG A 229 5.40 -20.42 11.11
N ALA A 230 6.14 -20.02 10.07
CA ALA A 230 5.56 -19.67 8.79
C ALA A 230 4.92 -20.90 8.11
N ASN A 231 3.75 -20.73 7.50
CA ASN A 231 3.14 -21.75 6.66
C ASN A 231 3.56 -21.58 5.20
N LEU A 232 4.57 -22.34 4.78
CA LEU A 232 5.13 -22.37 3.42
C LEU A 232 4.61 -23.58 2.61
N TYR A 233 3.43 -24.11 2.95
CA TYR A 233 2.85 -25.26 2.23
C TYR A 233 2.73 -24.97 0.73
N ARG A 234 3.33 -25.83 -0.11
CA ARG A 234 3.42 -25.66 -1.58
C ARG A 234 4.08 -24.36 -2.05
N ALA A 235 4.83 -23.66 -1.19
CA ALA A 235 5.57 -22.49 -1.60
C ALA A 235 6.65 -22.85 -2.64
N ASN A 236 6.92 -21.94 -3.57
CA ASN A 236 8.08 -22.03 -4.45
C ASN A 236 9.20 -21.15 -3.92
N LEU A 237 10.25 -21.76 -3.39
CA LEU A 237 11.44 -21.10 -2.86
C LEU A 237 12.65 -21.29 -3.77
N SER A 238 12.49 -21.79 -5.00
CA SER A 238 13.63 -22.13 -5.84
C SER A 238 14.60 -20.97 -6.03
N TRP A 239 15.89 -21.23 -5.86
CA TRP A 239 16.96 -20.20 -5.91
C TRP A 239 16.87 -19.08 -4.88
N ALA A 240 16.03 -19.21 -3.85
CA ALA A 240 15.97 -18.24 -2.76
C ALA A 240 17.21 -18.34 -1.87
N ASN A 241 17.66 -17.19 -1.36
CA ASN A 241 18.73 -17.12 -0.37
C ASN A 241 18.15 -16.98 1.04
N LEU A 242 18.18 -18.06 1.82
CA LEU A 242 17.69 -18.15 3.20
C LEU A 242 18.85 -18.22 4.21
N SER A 243 20.04 -17.77 3.84
CA SER A 243 21.18 -17.79 4.76
C SER A 243 20.87 -17.03 6.05
N GLU A 244 21.21 -17.58 7.21
CA GLU A 244 20.97 -16.97 8.54
C GLU A 244 19.48 -16.75 8.89
N ALA A 245 18.54 -17.27 8.09
CA ALA A 245 17.12 -17.15 8.38
C ALA A 245 16.69 -18.08 9.52
N ASP A 246 15.70 -17.65 10.31
CA ASP A 246 15.04 -18.48 11.33
C ASP A 246 13.78 -19.11 10.73
N LEU A 247 13.82 -20.41 10.41
CA LEU A 247 12.66 -21.20 9.97
C LEU A 247 12.17 -22.15 11.07
N SER A 248 12.49 -21.88 12.34
CA SER A 248 12.10 -22.76 13.43
C SER A 248 10.59 -22.99 13.45
N GLU A 249 10.19 -24.26 13.56
CA GLU A 249 8.79 -24.70 13.55
C GLU A 249 8.00 -24.31 12.27
N ALA A 250 8.66 -23.93 11.17
CA ALA A 250 7.99 -23.62 9.90
C ALA A 250 7.45 -24.87 9.19
N VAL A 251 6.42 -24.72 8.36
CA VAL A 251 5.80 -25.82 7.60
C VAL A 251 6.12 -25.69 6.12
N LEU A 252 7.01 -26.53 5.60
CA LEU A 252 7.46 -26.54 4.20
C LEU A 252 6.91 -27.70 3.38
N ILE A 253 5.87 -28.41 3.86
CA ILE A 253 5.31 -29.59 3.16
C ILE A 253 4.99 -29.25 1.69
N SER A 254 5.49 -30.08 0.77
CA SER A 254 5.36 -29.89 -0.69
C SER A 254 5.95 -28.58 -1.24
N ALA A 255 6.77 -27.86 -0.48
CA ALA A 255 7.47 -26.68 -0.98
C ALA A 255 8.60 -27.08 -1.96
N ASN A 256 8.80 -26.28 -2.99
CA ASN A 256 9.94 -26.42 -3.89
C ASN A 256 11.15 -25.68 -3.31
N ILE A 257 12.13 -26.42 -2.80
CA ILE A 257 13.36 -25.90 -2.20
C ILE A 257 14.60 -26.14 -3.07
N ASN A 258 14.42 -26.33 -4.39
CA ASN A 258 15.53 -26.55 -5.31
C ASN A 258 16.50 -25.35 -5.33
N GLN A 259 17.79 -25.62 -5.13
CA GLN A 259 18.85 -24.60 -5.13
C GLN A 259 18.63 -23.48 -4.09
N VAL A 260 17.95 -23.78 -2.98
CA VAL A 260 17.84 -22.86 -1.85
C VAL A 260 19.16 -22.83 -1.08
N ASN A 261 19.64 -21.64 -0.74
CA ASN A 261 20.76 -21.49 0.17
C ASN A 261 20.27 -21.45 1.63
N PHE A 262 20.52 -22.51 2.39
CA PHE A 262 20.22 -22.60 3.83
C PHE A 262 21.45 -22.38 4.73
N HIS A 263 22.52 -21.75 4.23
CA HIS A 263 23.74 -21.55 5.03
C HIS A 263 23.45 -20.83 6.36
N ASN A 264 23.72 -21.49 7.49
CA ASN A 264 23.42 -21.02 8.85
C ASN A 264 21.94 -20.72 9.12
N ALA A 265 21.01 -21.26 8.34
CA ALA A 265 19.58 -21.15 8.64
C ALA A 265 19.22 -22.06 9.83
N ASP A 266 18.36 -21.58 10.73
CA ASP A 266 17.77 -22.40 11.79
C ASP A 266 16.53 -23.13 11.24
N LEU A 267 16.59 -24.46 11.21
CA LEU A 267 15.49 -25.33 10.76
C LEU A 267 14.88 -26.14 11.90
N SER A 268 15.21 -25.82 13.16
CA SER A 268 14.81 -26.61 14.33
C SER A 268 13.29 -26.78 14.39
N GLY A 269 12.82 -28.04 14.37
CA GLY A 269 11.40 -28.37 14.40
C GLY A 269 10.62 -28.03 13.13
N ALA A 270 11.26 -27.58 12.05
CA ALA A 270 10.61 -27.31 10.78
C ALA A 270 10.11 -28.61 10.13
N ILE A 271 8.93 -28.61 9.54
CA ILE A 271 8.41 -29.74 8.77
C ILE A 271 8.85 -29.59 7.32
N MET A 272 9.80 -30.41 6.89
CA MET A 272 10.44 -30.34 5.57
C MET A 272 9.49 -30.77 4.43
N PRO A 273 9.85 -30.54 3.14
CA PRO A 273 8.94 -30.84 2.02
C PRO A 273 8.43 -32.28 1.93
N SER A 274 9.18 -33.25 2.44
CA SER A 274 8.79 -34.66 2.54
C SER A 274 7.75 -34.94 3.64
N GLY A 275 7.50 -33.99 4.54
CA GLY A 275 6.65 -34.15 5.73
C GLY A 275 7.41 -34.58 6.99
N VAL A 276 8.73 -34.77 6.91
CA VAL A 276 9.57 -35.14 8.07
C VAL A 276 9.99 -33.87 8.82
N THR A 277 9.95 -33.90 10.14
CA THR A 277 10.45 -32.83 11.00
C THR A 277 11.98 -32.82 11.01
N HIS A 278 12.58 -31.65 10.82
CA HIS A 278 14.02 -31.43 10.96
C HIS A 278 14.35 -31.30 12.46
N GLU A 279 15.30 -32.12 12.92
CA GLU A 279 15.82 -32.08 14.29
C GLU A 279 16.59 -30.80 14.59
#